data_AF-A0A9E3SW28-F1
#
_entry.id   AF-A0A9E3SW28-F1
#
_cell.length_a   1.000
_cell.length_b   1.000
_cell.length_c   1.000
_cell.angle_alpha   90.00
_cell.angle_beta   90.00
_cell.angle_gamma   90.00
#
_symmetry.space_group_name_H-M   'P 1'
#
loop_
_entity.id
_entity.type
_entity.pdbx_description
1 polymer ?
#
loop_
_entity_poly.entity_id
_entity_poly.type
_entity_poly.pdbx_seq_one_letter_code
_entity_poly.pdbx_strand_id
1 'polypeptide(L)'
;FIDFGFPFEPKHNTLLVFLVVAVPTLALAFWARPGPLPRGSMLREIGHFVIPAALTIYAFGMLVYVMAIFATVLGTVDVAVTPDMVAEFRTFTGINYDISAPNDFIREVAFLAAQTVLTSFLVYSGLILVIFVEPPAQWFVGGDEWSGDWRPTLLAGALLLVYIVILLIDPLRSFFELLNLPLSWHLLIAAAALVWMLFLRLVWRRNWLKRFFGSAKA
;
A
#
# COMPACT_ATOMS: atom_id res chain seq x y z
N PHE A 1 25.70 -14.42 10.32
CA PHE A 1 24.68 -13.40 10.63
C PHE A 1 23.53 -13.66 9.67
N ILE A 2 22.32 -13.91 10.16
CA ILE A 2 21.17 -14.13 9.28
C ILE A 2 20.74 -12.74 8.83
N ASP A 3 21.22 -12.34 7.66
CA ASP A 3 20.91 -11.07 7.02
C ASP A 3 19.51 -11.19 6.40
N PHE A 4 18.48 -11.09 7.24
CA PHE A 4 17.13 -10.88 6.74
C PHE A 4 17.11 -9.43 6.23
N GLY A 5 17.40 -9.23 4.95
CA GLY A 5 17.33 -7.92 4.31
C GLY A 5 16.08 -7.14 4.74
N PHE A 6 16.19 -5.81 4.83
CA PHE A 6 15.11 -4.98 5.35
C PHE A 6 13.82 -5.18 4.53
N PRO A 7 12.63 -5.31 5.17
CA PRO A 7 11.38 -5.50 4.45
C PRO A 7 10.91 -4.24 3.70
N PHE A 8 11.59 -3.11 3.90
CA PHE A 8 11.30 -1.83 3.26
C PHE A 8 12.60 -1.06 3.03
N GLU A 9 12.86 -0.67 1.78
CA GLU A 9 13.96 0.23 1.47
C GLU A 9 13.56 1.69 1.78
N PRO A 10 14.49 2.56 2.20
CA PRO A 10 14.21 3.98 2.44
C PRO A 10 13.55 4.68 1.24
N LYS A 11 13.85 4.22 0.02
CA LYS A 11 13.26 4.69 -1.24
C LYS A 11 11.77 4.37 -1.35
N HIS A 12 11.36 3.15 -1.01
CA HIS A 12 9.95 2.74 -1.00
C HIS A 12 9.16 3.55 0.03
N ASN A 13 9.73 3.76 1.22
CA ASN A 13 9.09 4.54 2.26
C ASN A 13 8.92 6.02 1.83
N THR A 14 9.93 6.59 1.17
CA THR A 14 9.86 7.97 0.65
C THR A 14 8.72 8.12 -0.36
N LEU A 15 8.58 7.15 -1.27
CA LEU A 15 7.49 7.12 -2.26
C LEU A 15 6.12 7.06 -1.59
N LEU A 16 5.96 6.15 -0.61
CA LEU A 16 4.72 6.02 0.17
C LEU A 16 4.38 7.31 0.90
N VAL A 17 5.31 7.87 1.67
CA VAL A 17 5.08 9.09 2.44
C VAL A 17 4.72 10.24 1.51
N PHE A 18 5.40 10.38 0.37
CA PHE A 18 5.11 11.44 -0.58
C PHE A 18 3.69 11.33 -1.17
N LEU A 19 3.35 10.17 -1.75
CA LEU A 19 2.08 9.99 -2.46
C LEU A 19 0.88 9.81 -1.53
N VAL A 20 1.03 9.10 -0.43
CA VAL A 20 -0.09 8.72 0.44
C VAL A 20 -0.32 9.72 1.57
N VAL A 21 0.72 10.40 2.04
CA VAL A 21 0.63 11.26 3.24
C VAL A 21 0.81 12.72 2.89
N ALA A 22 1.96 13.10 2.35
CA ALA A 22 2.37 14.50 2.21
C ALA A 22 1.46 15.26 1.23
N VAL A 23 1.30 14.76 0.00
CA VAL A 23 0.48 15.46 -1.00
C VAL A 23 -0.99 15.53 -0.57
N PRO A 24 -1.65 14.43 -0.13
CA PRO A 24 -3.02 14.52 0.37
C PRO A 24 -3.18 15.47 1.54
N THR A 25 -2.27 15.45 2.52
CA THR A 25 -2.38 16.31 3.71
C THR A 25 -2.27 17.80 3.35
N LEU A 26 -1.34 18.16 2.46
CA LEU A 26 -1.21 19.53 1.97
C LEU A 26 -2.44 19.98 1.18
N ALA A 27 -2.96 19.12 0.32
CA ALA A 27 -4.13 19.42 -0.48
C ALA A 27 -5.40 19.58 0.37
N LEU A 28 -5.61 18.69 1.35
CA LEU A 28 -6.72 18.79 2.32
C LEU A 28 -6.60 20.05 3.18
N ALA A 29 -5.39 20.40 3.64
CA ALA A 29 -5.16 21.65 4.38
C ALA A 29 -5.47 22.88 3.51
N PHE A 30 -5.12 22.85 2.23
CA PHE A 30 -5.43 23.94 1.29
C PHE A 30 -6.95 24.05 1.00
N TRP A 31 -7.67 22.94 1.01
CA TRP A 31 -9.13 22.91 0.81
C TRP A 31 -9.95 23.01 2.09
N ALA A 32 -9.30 23.08 3.26
CA ALA A 32 -9.97 23.11 4.55
C ALA A 32 -10.94 24.29 4.62
N ARG A 33 -12.24 23.99 4.82
CA ARG A 33 -13.28 25.00 5.00
C ARG A 33 -13.51 25.20 6.50
N PRO A 34 -13.49 26.44 7.02
CA PRO A 34 -13.84 26.68 8.42
C PRO A 34 -15.32 26.34 8.63
N GLY A 35 -15.59 25.37 9.52
CA GLY A 35 -16.92 24.92 9.87
C GLY A 35 -17.11 24.83 11.38
N PRO A 36 -18.36 24.70 11.88
CA PRO A 36 -18.64 24.53 13.30
C PRO A 36 -17.93 23.28 13.81
N LEU A 37 -17.19 23.40 14.92
CA LEU A 37 -16.52 22.27 15.57
C LEU A 37 -17.58 21.20 15.91
N PRO A 38 -17.37 19.93 15.49
CA PRO A 38 -18.25 18.83 15.88
C PRO A 38 -18.34 18.79 17.41
N ARG A 39 -19.55 18.59 17.96
CA ARG A 39 -19.78 18.52 19.42
C ARG A 39 -19.24 17.22 20.07
N GLY A 40 -18.33 16.51 19.40
CA GLY A 40 -17.78 15.20 19.76
C GLY A 40 -16.27 15.22 20.02
N SER A 41 -15.73 14.08 20.43
CA SER A 41 -14.29 13.90 20.62
C SER A 41 -13.64 13.55 19.27
N MET A 42 -12.91 14.48 18.67
CA MET A 42 -12.17 14.27 17.41
C MET A 42 -11.27 13.03 17.45
N LEU A 43 -10.62 12.76 18.60
CA LEU A 43 -9.77 11.58 18.78
C LEU A 43 -10.54 10.26 18.63
N ARG A 44 -11.82 10.24 19.01
CA ARG A 44 -12.68 9.06 18.87
C ARG A 44 -13.06 8.81 17.40
N GLU A 45 -13.36 9.86 16.65
CA GLU A 45 -13.67 9.78 15.22
C GLU A 45 -12.43 9.33 14.44
N ILE A 46 -11.28 9.97 14.67
CA ILE A 46 -10.00 9.56 14.08
C ILE A 46 -9.68 8.11 14.45
N GLY A 47 -9.83 7.72 15.72
CA GLY A 47 -9.57 6.35 16.17
C GLY A 47 -10.51 5.32 15.53
N HIS A 48 -11.78 5.66 15.30
CA HIS A 48 -12.75 4.78 14.63
C HIS A 48 -12.38 4.51 13.16
N PHE A 49 -11.77 5.50 12.52
CA PHE A 49 -11.29 5.39 11.15
C PHE A 49 -9.93 4.67 11.06
N VAL A 50 -8.94 5.14 11.82
CA VAL A 50 -7.53 4.75 11.67
C VAL A 50 -7.26 3.36 12.24
N ILE A 51 -7.81 2.99 13.40
CA ILE A 51 -7.48 1.71 14.05
C ILE A 51 -7.88 0.51 13.18
N PRO A 52 -9.11 0.43 12.62
CA PRO A 52 -9.49 -0.68 11.76
C PRO A 52 -8.70 -0.69 10.45
N ALA A 53 -8.46 0.49 9.88
CA ALA A 53 -7.65 0.61 8.68
C ALA A 53 -6.23 0.07 8.92
N ALA A 54 -5.54 0.53 9.96
CA ALA A 54 -4.18 0.09 10.28
C ALA A 54 -4.10 -1.43 10.54
N LEU A 55 -5.02 -1.99 11.33
CA LEU A 55 -5.03 -3.43 11.64
C LEU A 55 -5.27 -4.29 10.40
N THR A 56 -6.20 -3.87 9.53
CA THR A 56 -6.52 -4.62 8.31
C THR A 56 -5.46 -4.45 7.23
N ILE A 57 -4.86 -3.26 7.10
CA ILE A 57 -3.70 -3.03 6.22
C ILE A 57 -2.53 -3.89 6.67
N TYR A 58 -2.26 -3.97 7.98
CA TYR A 58 -1.21 -4.85 8.50
C TYR A 58 -1.47 -6.30 8.10
N ALA A 59 -2.68 -6.81 8.35
CA ALA A 59 -3.02 -8.21 8.05
C ALA A 59 -2.96 -8.52 6.55
N PHE A 60 -3.54 -7.68 5.70
CA PHE A 60 -3.53 -7.88 4.25
C PHE A 60 -2.17 -7.59 3.62
N GLY A 61 -1.44 -6.58 4.10
CA GLY A 61 -0.08 -6.26 3.69
C GLY A 61 0.88 -7.42 3.97
N MET A 62 0.81 -7.98 5.18
CA MET A 62 1.57 -9.17 5.55
C MET A 62 1.18 -10.37 4.68
N LEU A 63 -0.11 -10.58 4.43
CA LEU A 63 -0.59 -11.64 3.55
C LEU A 63 -0.03 -11.51 2.13
N VAL A 64 -0.14 -10.34 1.48
CA VAL A 64 0.35 -10.17 0.10
C VAL A 64 1.87 -10.25 0.02
N TYR A 65 2.58 -9.77 1.04
CA TYR A 65 4.04 -9.89 1.15
C TYR A 65 4.48 -11.35 1.21
N VAL A 66 3.89 -12.14 2.13
CA VAL A 66 4.20 -13.56 2.28
C VAL A 66 3.79 -14.34 1.02
N MET A 67 2.62 -14.07 0.47
CA MET A 67 2.15 -14.71 -0.77
C MET A 67 3.06 -14.38 -1.96
N ALA A 68 3.63 -13.17 -2.02
CA ALA A 68 4.57 -12.82 -3.07
C ALA A 68 5.87 -13.63 -2.97
N ILE A 69 6.40 -13.79 -1.76
CA ILE A 69 7.57 -14.66 -1.53
C ILE A 69 7.24 -16.10 -1.94
N PHE A 70 6.13 -16.65 -1.45
CA PHE A 70 5.74 -18.03 -1.75
C PHE A 70 5.51 -18.25 -3.25
N ALA A 71 4.81 -17.35 -3.93
CA ALA A 71 4.55 -17.47 -5.36
C ALA A 71 5.83 -17.41 -6.20
N THR A 72 6.79 -16.57 -5.79
CA THR A 72 8.11 -16.48 -6.45
C THR A 72 8.94 -17.73 -6.20
N VAL A 73 8.98 -18.24 -4.96
CA VAL A 73 9.74 -19.44 -4.59
C VAL A 73 9.16 -20.72 -5.20
N LEU A 74 7.84 -20.83 -5.28
CA LEU A 74 7.15 -21.99 -5.86
C LEU A 74 7.14 -21.96 -7.41
N GLY A 75 7.61 -20.87 -8.03
CA GLY A 75 7.58 -20.70 -9.48
C GLY A 75 6.17 -20.70 -10.07
N THR A 76 5.14 -20.42 -9.25
CA THR A 76 3.73 -20.51 -9.68
C THR A 76 3.29 -19.31 -10.52
N VAL A 77 4.09 -18.25 -10.55
CA VAL A 77 3.93 -17.11 -11.44
C VAL A 77 5.28 -16.82 -12.05
N ASP A 78 5.36 -16.76 -13.39
CA ASP A 78 6.55 -16.37 -14.15
C ASP A 78 6.95 -14.93 -13.78
N VAL A 79 7.63 -14.77 -12.65
CA VAL A 79 8.53 -13.64 -12.47
C VAL A 79 9.65 -13.97 -13.45
N ALA A 80 9.66 -13.28 -14.60
CA ALA A 80 10.69 -13.46 -15.60
C ALA A 80 12.02 -12.96 -15.03
N VAL A 81 12.65 -13.78 -14.20
CA VAL A 81 13.95 -13.51 -13.62
C VAL A 81 14.96 -13.75 -14.72
N THR A 82 15.13 -12.76 -15.58
CA THR A 82 16.04 -12.85 -16.72
C THR A 82 17.47 -12.76 -16.19
N PRO A 83 18.41 -13.60 -16.69
CA PRO A 83 19.83 -13.54 -16.33
C PRO A 83 20.44 -12.13 -16.42
N ASP A 84 19.93 -11.30 -17.33
CA ASP A 84 20.34 -9.91 -17.52
C ASP A 84 20.01 -9.02 -16.32
N MET A 85 18.85 -9.22 -15.67
CA MET A 85 18.47 -8.50 -14.45
C MET A 85 19.41 -8.82 -13.28
N VAL A 86 19.94 -10.05 -13.25
CA VAL A 86 20.92 -10.50 -12.24
C VAL A 86 22.26 -9.82 -12.45
N ALA A 87 22.68 -9.72 -13.71
CA ALA A 87 23.92 -9.06 -14.08
C ALA A 87 23.85 -7.55 -13.81
N GLU A 88 22.72 -6.92 -14.11
CA GLU A 88 22.47 -5.50 -13.82
C GLU A 88 22.41 -5.23 -12.30
N PHE A 89 21.75 -6.10 -11.53
CA PHE A 89 21.68 -6.00 -10.07
C PHE A 89 23.05 -6.17 -9.38
N ARG A 90 23.91 -7.08 -9.86
CA ARG A 90 25.32 -7.18 -9.41
C ARG A 90 26.10 -5.90 -9.68
N THR A 91 25.81 -5.26 -10.80
CA THR A 91 26.46 -4.00 -11.20
C THR A 91 25.97 -2.83 -10.35
N PHE A 92 24.67 -2.79 -10.03
CA PHE A 92 24.04 -1.72 -9.25
C PHE A 92 24.38 -1.77 -7.75
N THR A 93 24.40 -2.96 -7.16
CA THR A 93 24.70 -3.11 -5.72
C THR A 93 26.19 -2.99 -5.41
N GLY A 94 27.07 -3.15 -6.40
CA GLY A 94 28.53 -3.10 -6.21
C GLY A 94 29.08 -4.25 -5.36
N ILE A 95 28.24 -5.23 -5.04
CA ILE A 95 28.59 -6.38 -4.21
C ILE A 95 28.86 -7.57 -5.13
N ASN A 96 30.12 -8.02 -5.18
CA ASN A 96 30.51 -9.31 -5.75
C ASN A 96 30.04 -10.44 -4.82
N TYR A 97 28.73 -10.60 -4.67
CA TYR A 97 28.17 -11.76 -4.00
C TYR A 97 28.43 -12.97 -4.90
N ASP A 98 29.01 -14.03 -4.37
CA ASP A 98 29.19 -15.29 -5.10
C ASP A 98 27.82 -15.98 -5.20
N ILE A 99 26.95 -15.47 -6.08
CA ILE A 99 25.64 -16.06 -6.38
C ILE A 99 25.84 -17.29 -7.29
N SER A 100 26.70 -18.21 -6.89
CA SER A 100 27.00 -19.46 -7.62
C SER A 100 26.07 -20.61 -7.21
N ALA A 101 25.26 -20.43 -6.15
CA ALA A 101 24.18 -21.34 -5.78
C ALA A 101 22.81 -20.81 -6.27
N PRO A 102 22.10 -21.50 -7.18
CA PRO A 102 20.80 -21.08 -7.72
C PRO A 102 19.72 -20.77 -6.67
N ASN A 103 19.82 -21.36 -5.48
CA ASN A 103 18.83 -21.24 -4.42
C ASN A 103 18.89 -19.91 -3.64
N ASP A 104 20.06 -19.27 -3.58
CA ASP A 104 20.22 -18.00 -2.87
C ASP A 104 19.71 -16.83 -3.73
N PHE A 105 19.92 -16.93 -5.05
CA PHE A 105 19.39 -15.97 -6.00
C PHE A 105 17.85 -15.86 -5.98
N ILE A 106 17.15 -16.99 -5.95
CA ILE A 106 15.68 -17.03 -5.95
C ILE A 106 15.12 -16.37 -4.69
N ARG A 107 15.80 -16.49 -3.54
CA ARG A 107 15.37 -15.86 -2.29
C ARG A 107 15.47 -14.34 -2.35
N GLU A 108 16.60 -13.82 -2.81
CA GLU A 108 16.79 -12.37 -2.94
C GLU A 108 15.75 -11.75 -3.87
N VAL A 109 15.51 -12.37 -5.03
CA VAL A 109 14.49 -11.90 -5.97
C VAL A 109 13.09 -11.99 -5.37
N ALA A 110 12.79 -13.05 -4.59
CA ALA A 110 11.52 -13.18 -3.90
C ALA A 110 11.28 -12.05 -2.90
N PHE A 111 12.32 -11.59 -2.18
CA PHE A 111 12.21 -10.43 -1.29
C PHE A 111 11.99 -9.13 -2.06
N LEU A 112 12.75 -8.87 -3.13
CA LEU A 112 12.57 -7.67 -3.97
C LEU A 112 11.17 -7.60 -4.60
N ALA A 113 10.68 -8.73 -5.10
CA ALA A 113 9.32 -8.84 -5.63
C ALA A 113 8.29 -8.56 -4.54
N ALA A 114 8.47 -9.14 -3.35
CA ALA A 114 7.56 -8.95 -2.22
C ALA A 114 7.55 -7.51 -1.69
N GLN A 115 8.70 -6.84 -1.63
CA GLN A 115 8.80 -5.41 -1.29
C GLN A 115 8.05 -4.53 -2.30
N THR A 116 8.21 -4.83 -3.60
CA THR A 116 7.49 -4.12 -4.67
C THR A 116 5.98 -4.33 -4.55
N VAL A 117 5.54 -5.58 -4.37
CA VAL A 117 4.13 -5.96 -4.15
C VAL A 117 3.54 -5.23 -2.94
N LEU A 118 4.26 -5.24 -1.81
CA LEU A 118 3.83 -4.59 -0.58
C LEU A 118 3.75 -3.07 -0.76
N THR A 119 4.74 -2.46 -1.41
CA THR A 119 4.74 -1.02 -1.70
C THR A 119 3.55 -0.63 -2.55
N SER A 120 3.30 -1.35 -3.66
CA SER A 120 2.12 -1.13 -4.51
C SER A 120 0.82 -1.27 -3.74
N PHE A 121 0.69 -2.31 -2.92
CA PHE A 121 -0.50 -2.52 -2.08
C PHE A 121 -0.73 -1.37 -1.10
N LEU A 122 0.34 -0.87 -0.47
CA LEU A 122 0.27 0.25 0.48
C LEU A 122 -0.06 1.57 -0.21
N VAL A 123 0.48 1.83 -1.41
CA VAL A 123 0.08 2.99 -2.23
C VAL A 123 -1.42 2.92 -2.54
N TYR A 124 -1.90 1.79 -3.05
CA TYR A 124 -3.32 1.63 -3.39
C TYR A 124 -4.21 1.78 -2.17
N SER A 125 -3.85 1.12 -1.06
CA SER A 125 -4.60 1.19 0.19
C SER A 125 -4.67 2.61 0.73
N GLY A 126 -3.54 3.32 0.72
CA GLY A 126 -3.44 4.71 1.14
C GLY A 126 -4.29 5.67 0.31
N LEU A 127 -4.22 5.56 -1.03
CA LEU A 127 -5.03 6.38 -1.92
C LEU A 127 -6.52 6.05 -1.82
N ILE A 128 -6.87 4.77 -1.60
CA ILE A 128 -8.25 4.37 -1.29
C ILE A 128 -8.71 5.01 0.02
N LEU A 129 -7.88 5.05 1.07
CA LEU A 129 -8.24 5.72 2.32
C LEU A 129 -8.55 7.21 2.12
N VAL A 130 -7.83 7.92 1.24
CA VAL A 130 -8.14 9.32 0.90
C VAL A 130 -9.59 9.47 0.41
N ILE A 131 -10.08 8.51 -0.38
CA ILE A 131 -11.48 8.49 -0.86
C ILE A 131 -12.45 8.26 0.31
N PHE A 132 -12.09 7.44 1.30
CA PHE A 132 -12.95 7.15 2.45
C PHE A 132 -12.92 8.23 3.54
N VAL A 133 -11.87 9.05 3.60
CA VAL A 133 -11.80 10.21 4.50
C VAL A 133 -12.85 11.25 4.11
N GLU A 134 -13.00 11.54 2.82
CA GLU A 134 -14.05 12.43 2.32
C GLU A 134 -14.88 11.72 1.25
N PRO A 135 -15.85 10.88 1.65
CA PRO A 135 -16.56 10.02 0.73
C PRO A 135 -17.39 10.82 -0.29
N PRO A 136 -17.12 10.68 -1.61
CA PRO A 136 -17.80 11.44 -2.65
C PRO A 136 -19.25 10.97 -2.86
N ALA A 137 -19.53 9.70 -2.56
CA ALA A 137 -20.83 9.07 -2.74
C ALA A 137 -21.23 8.29 -1.48
N GLN A 138 -22.54 8.15 -1.26
CA GLN A 138 -23.13 7.45 -0.10
C GLN A 138 -22.65 6.00 0.05
N TRP A 139 -22.21 5.36 -1.05
CA TRP A 139 -21.69 4.00 -0.99
C TRP A 139 -20.38 3.88 -0.21
N PHE A 140 -19.54 4.93 -0.23
CA PHE A 140 -18.28 5.02 0.52
C PHE A 140 -18.48 5.43 1.99
N VAL A 141 -19.71 5.72 2.40
CA VAL A 141 -20.03 6.02 3.80
C VAL A 141 -19.84 4.77 4.65
N GLY A 142 -19.15 4.95 5.77
CA GLY A 142 -18.84 3.91 6.75
C GLY A 142 -17.71 4.34 7.68
N GLY A 143 -16.62 4.87 7.10
CA GLY A 143 -15.50 5.41 7.85
C GLY A 143 -15.76 6.84 8.35
N ASP A 144 -16.36 7.67 7.51
CA ASP A 144 -16.77 9.05 7.82
C ASP A 144 -18.19 9.35 7.30
N GLU A 145 -18.73 10.50 7.67
CA GLU A 145 -19.98 11.06 7.17
C GLU A 145 -19.89 11.44 5.69
N TRP A 146 -21.04 11.50 5.03
CA TRP A 146 -21.09 11.85 3.61
C TRP A 146 -20.72 13.33 3.38
N SER A 147 -19.62 13.58 2.65
CA SER A 147 -19.16 14.93 2.29
C SER A 147 -19.69 15.37 0.92
N GLY A 148 -19.68 14.47 -0.07
CA GLY A 148 -20.05 14.81 -1.45
C GLY A 148 -18.98 15.61 -2.22
N ASP A 149 -17.84 15.94 -1.59
CA ASP A 149 -16.71 16.58 -2.26
C ASP A 149 -15.91 15.54 -3.06
N TRP A 150 -15.72 15.81 -4.36
CA TRP A 150 -14.97 14.92 -5.26
C TRP A 150 -13.49 15.27 -5.34
N ARG A 151 -13.05 16.43 -4.83
CA ARG A 151 -11.65 16.88 -4.96
C ARG A 151 -10.65 15.88 -4.37
N PRO A 152 -10.87 15.28 -3.17
CA PRO A 152 -9.95 14.29 -2.62
C PRO A 152 -9.92 13.00 -3.46
N THR A 153 -11.06 12.62 -4.04
CA THR A 153 -11.14 11.44 -4.92
C THR A 153 -10.41 11.67 -6.24
N LEU A 154 -10.55 12.87 -6.83
CA LEU A 154 -9.81 13.26 -8.03
C LEU A 154 -8.30 13.35 -7.75
N LEU A 155 -7.91 13.86 -6.58
CA LEU A 155 -6.52 13.87 -6.14
C LEU A 155 -5.96 12.45 -6.00
N ALA A 156 -6.68 11.56 -5.35
CA ALA A 156 -6.28 10.16 -5.22
C ALA A 156 -6.12 9.49 -6.59
N GLY A 157 -7.04 9.76 -7.53
CA GLY A 157 -6.94 9.31 -8.92
C GLY A 157 -5.72 9.88 -9.64
N ALA A 158 -5.43 11.18 -9.48
CA ALA A 158 -4.25 11.81 -10.07
C ALA A 158 -2.94 11.23 -9.50
N LEU A 159 -2.88 10.99 -8.19
CA LEU A 159 -1.72 10.37 -7.53
C LEU A 159 -1.55 8.91 -7.94
N LEU A 160 -2.65 8.18 -8.17
CA LEU A 160 -2.60 6.84 -8.74
C LEU A 160 -2.01 6.86 -10.16
N LEU A 161 -2.41 7.82 -10.99
CA LEU A 161 -1.82 8.01 -12.33
C LEU A 161 -0.33 8.32 -12.25
N VAL A 162 0.09 9.19 -11.33
CA VAL A 162 1.51 9.48 -11.08
C VAL A 162 2.27 8.20 -10.72
N TYR A 163 1.70 7.38 -9.83
CA TYR A 163 2.30 6.10 -9.46
C TYR A 163 2.41 5.13 -10.66
N ILE A 164 1.37 5.04 -11.49
CA ILE A 164 1.41 4.24 -12.73
C ILE A 164 2.51 4.73 -13.67
N VAL A 165 2.67 6.05 -13.83
CA VAL A 165 3.75 6.64 -14.63
C VAL A 165 5.13 6.25 -14.08
N ILE A 166 5.31 6.25 -12.75
CA ILE A 166 6.54 5.80 -12.11
C ILE A 166 6.84 4.33 -12.44
N LEU A 167 5.82 3.46 -12.47
CA LEU A 167 6.00 2.04 -12.80
C LEU A 167 6.33 1.81 -14.29
N LEU A 168 5.80 2.65 -15.19
CA LEU A 168 6.00 2.51 -16.63
C LEU A 168 7.35 3.07 -17.13
N ILE A 169 7.94 4.03 -16.41
CA ILE A 169 9.17 4.71 -16.83
C ILE A 169 10.37 4.08 -16.09
N ASP A 170 11.23 3.35 -16.82
CA ASP A 170 12.34 2.59 -16.24
C ASP A 170 13.25 3.42 -15.31
N PRO A 171 13.71 4.65 -15.67
CA PRO A 171 14.51 5.47 -14.77
C PRO A 171 13.82 5.80 -13.44
N LEU A 172 12.51 6.05 -13.45
CA LEU A 172 11.75 6.36 -12.22
C LEU A 172 11.56 5.10 -11.38
N ARG A 173 11.19 3.99 -12.04
CA ARG A 173 11.03 2.69 -11.39
C ARG A 173 12.33 2.23 -10.71
N SER A 174 13.46 2.32 -11.43
CA SER A 174 14.79 1.98 -10.92
C SER A 174 15.26 2.95 -9.84
N PHE A 175 14.93 4.24 -9.92
CA PHE A 175 15.25 5.21 -8.86
C PHE A 175 14.63 4.80 -7.53
N PHE A 176 13.37 4.35 -7.54
CA PHE A 176 12.66 3.82 -6.38
C PHE A 176 12.94 2.35 -6.10
N GLU A 177 13.83 1.68 -6.84
CA GLU A 177 14.15 0.25 -6.69
C GLU A 177 12.88 -0.64 -6.71
N LEU A 178 11.96 -0.34 -7.61
CA LEU A 178 10.77 -1.14 -7.84
C LEU A 178 11.06 -2.18 -8.93
N LEU A 179 10.67 -3.43 -8.69
CA LEU A 179 10.85 -4.49 -9.67
C LEU A 179 9.84 -4.32 -10.82
N ASN A 180 10.27 -4.62 -12.05
CA ASN A 180 9.35 -4.69 -13.18
C ASN A 180 8.52 -5.98 -13.09
N LEU A 181 7.33 -5.89 -12.50
CA LEU A 181 6.41 -7.01 -12.39
C LEU A 181 5.56 -7.14 -13.67
N PRO A 182 5.20 -8.35 -14.12
CA PRO A 182 4.30 -8.48 -15.25
C PRO A 182 2.90 -8.00 -14.87
N LEU A 183 2.06 -7.72 -15.87
CA LEU A 183 0.73 -7.14 -15.68
C LEU A 183 -0.17 -7.98 -14.75
N SER A 184 0.00 -9.31 -14.76
CA SER A 184 -0.73 -10.23 -13.88
C SER A 184 -0.56 -9.91 -12.40
N TRP A 185 0.67 -9.61 -11.95
CA TRP A 185 0.94 -9.21 -10.57
C TRP A 185 0.26 -7.88 -10.24
N HIS A 186 0.32 -6.89 -11.14
CA HIS A 186 -0.35 -5.61 -10.93
C HIS A 186 -1.87 -5.79 -10.74
N LEU A 187 -2.50 -6.66 -11.54
CA LEU A 187 -3.91 -7.01 -11.40
C LEU A 187 -4.21 -7.74 -10.09
N LEU A 188 -3.34 -8.67 -9.67
CA LEU A 188 -3.49 -9.38 -8.39
C LEU A 188 -3.38 -8.44 -7.19
N ILE A 189 -2.42 -7.50 -7.21
CA ILE A 189 -2.23 -6.51 -6.15
C ILE A 189 -3.45 -5.57 -6.10
N ALA A 190 -3.92 -5.09 -7.26
CA ALA A 190 -5.11 -4.26 -7.34
C ALA A 190 -6.35 -5.00 -6.84
N ALA A 191 -6.53 -6.26 -7.22
CA ALA A 191 -7.61 -7.11 -6.72
C ALA A 191 -7.52 -7.31 -5.20
N ALA A 192 -6.33 -7.56 -4.66
CA ALA A 192 -6.12 -7.67 -3.21
C ALA A 192 -6.47 -6.37 -2.48
N ALA A 193 -6.07 -5.21 -3.01
CA ALA A 193 -6.45 -3.90 -2.47
C ALA A 193 -7.97 -3.68 -2.52
N LEU A 194 -8.65 -4.08 -3.59
CA LEU A 194 -10.12 -4.00 -3.68
C LEU A 194 -10.82 -4.94 -2.69
N VAL A 195 -10.31 -6.16 -2.51
CA VAL A 195 -10.83 -7.10 -1.50
C VAL A 195 -10.64 -6.53 -0.10
N TRP A 196 -9.44 -6.02 0.20
CA TRP A 196 -9.15 -5.34 1.46
C TRP A 196 -10.09 -4.15 1.69
N MET A 197 -10.31 -3.32 0.68
CA MET A 197 -11.21 -2.17 0.74
C MET A 197 -12.65 -2.61 1.11
N LEU A 198 -13.17 -3.64 0.45
CA LEU A 198 -14.50 -4.18 0.75
C LEU A 198 -14.57 -4.75 2.17
N PHE A 199 -13.49 -5.41 2.61
CA PHE A 199 -13.37 -5.92 3.98
C PHE A 199 -13.37 -4.79 5.01
N LEU A 200 -12.55 -3.75 4.82
CA LEU A 200 -12.48 -2.59 5.69
C LEU A 200 -13.84 -1.87 5.78
N ARG A 201 -14.49 -1.68 4.64
CA ARG A 201 -15.85 -1.12 4.58
C ARG A 201 -16.85 -1.95 5.39
N LEU A 202 -16.75 -3.28 5.34
CA LEU A 202 -17.60 -4.17 6.16
C LEU A 202 -17.31 -4.01 7.66
N VAL A 203 -16.03 -3.89 8.03
CA VAL A 203 -15.60 -3.67 9.42
C VAL A 203 -16.19 -2.37 9.98
N TRP A 204 -16.11 -1.28 9.21
CA TRP A 204 -16.72 0.00 9.57
C TRP A 204 -18.26 -0.10 9.68
N ARG A 205 -18.93 -0.66 8.67
CA ARG A 205 -20.40 -0.81 8.67
C ARG A 205 -20.92 -1.65 9.83
N ARG A 206 -20.15 -2.64 10.31
CA ARG A 206 -20.55 -3.50 11.43
C ARG A 206 -20.20 -2.94 12.81
N ASN A 207 -19.66 -1.71 12.91
CA ASN A 207 -19.32 -1.05 14.18
C ASN A 207 -18.45 -1.91 15.12
N TRP A 208 -17.52 -2.72 14.58
CA TRP A 208 -16.77 -3.73 15.35
C TRP A 208 -16.06 -3.15 16.59
N LEU A 209 -15.50 -1.94 16.48
CA LEU A 209 -14.84 -1.26 17.60
C LEU A 209 -15.80 -0.90 18.75
N LYS A 210 -17.02 -0.44 18.45
CA LYS A 210 -18.03 -0.16 19.49
C LYS A 210 -18.43 -1.46 20.21
N ARG A 211 -18.39 -2.60 19.53
CA ARG A 211 -18.70 -3.90 20.13
C ARG A 211 -17.57 -4.45 21.01
N PHE A 212 -16.31 -4.18 20.65
CA PHE A 212 -15.14 -4.63 21.43
C PHE A 212 -14.85 -3.73 22.65
N PHE A 213 -15.02 -2.41 22.52
CA PHE A 213 -14.79 -1.46 23.63
C PHE A 213 -16.08 -1.10 24.40
N GLY A 214 -17.26 -1.39 23.85
CA GLY A 214 -18.56 -1.16 24.49
C GLY A 214 -19.00 -2.26 25.45
N SER A 215 -18.27 -3.37 25.55
CA SER A 215 -18.48 -4.42 26.57
C SER A 215 -17.72 -4.14 27.88
N ALA A 216 -16.97 -3.04 27.98
CA ALA A 216 -16.34 -2.58 29.21
C ALA A 216 -17.15 -1.43 29.86
N LYS A 217 -18.44 -1.68 30.15
CA LYS A 217 -19.25 -0.97 31.16
C LYS A 217 -20.64 -1.60 31.28
N ALA A 218 -20.76 -2.54 32.23
CA ALA A 218 -21.78 -2.60 33.27
C ALA A 218 -21.34 -3.66 34.29
#